data_AF-A0A803RC32-F1
#
_entry.id   AF-A0A803RC32-F1
#
_cell.length_a   1.000
_cell.length_b   1.000
_cell.length_c   1.000
_cell.angle_alpha   90.00
_cell.angle_beta   90.00
_cell.angle_gamma   90.00
#
_symmetry.space_group_name_H-M   'P 1'
#
loop_
_entity.id
_entity.type
_entity.pdbx_description
1 polymer ?
#
loop_
_entity_poly.entity_id
_entity_poly.type
_entity_poly.pdbx_seq_one_letter_code
_entity_poly.pdbx_strand_id
1 'polypeptide(L)'
;MRFGELPSWAMALSDSIHDAVLSCSIHVPTDLESCNGRRNELVSPFPSDLLWRQPLFDQLIANLYHPGEGICAHVDLMRFEDGIAIVSLESSCVMHFSQVEAEGGESSSSSSSANRKKIPVYLNPGSLILMSGEARYEWKHEINRNPGVQMWEGHELQQATRTSITLRKLRCVE
;
A
#
# COMPACT_ATOMS: atom_id res chain seq x y z
N MET A 1 0.22 -10.50 15.38
CA MET A 1 1.44 -10.32 14.57
C MET A 1 2.26 -11.61 14.61
N ARG A 2 2.86 -12.02 13.49
CA ARG A 2 3.71 -13.21 13.32
C ARG A 2 4.95 -12.84 12.50
N PHE A 3 6.07 -13.52 12.75
CA PHE A 3 7.37 -13.34 12.09
C PHE A 3 7.98 -14.70 11.79
N GLY A 4 8.85 -14.76 10.78
CA GLY A 4 9.53 -16.00 10.37
C GLY A 4 8.61 -16.91 9.58
N GLU A 5 8.55 -18.19 9.97
CA GLU A 5 7.67 -19.16 9.32
C GLU A 5 6.20 -18.80 9.54
N LEU A 6 5.55 -18.43 8.44
CA LEU A 6 4.14 -18.07 8.43
C LEU A 6 3.25 -19.33 8.45
N PRO A 7 2.05 -19.27 9.05
CA PRO A 7 1.11 -20.40 9.02
C PRO A 7 0.74 -20.74 7.57
N SER A 8 0.37 -22.01 7.31
CA SER A 8 0.12 -22.52 5.95
C SER A 8 -0.89 -21.69 5.14
N TRP A 9 -1.95 -21.20 5.77
CA TRP A 9 -2.94 -20.34 5.10
C TRP A 9 -2.34 -19.00 4.66
N ALA A 10 -1.36 -18.46 5.40
CA ALA A 10 -0.70 -17.20 5.07
C ALA A 10 0.35 -17.40 3.97
N MET A 11 0.99 -18.57 3.92
CA MET A 11 1.82 -18.94 2.77
C MET A 11 0.96 -19.09 1.51
N ALA A 12 -0.18 -19.78 1.59
CA ALA A 12 -1.11 -19.88 0.47
C ALA A 12 -1.65 -18.51 0.01
N LEU A 13 -1.86 -17.58 0.95
CA LEU A 13 -2.20 -16.20 0.62
C LEU A 13 -1.06 -15.46 -0.08
N SER A 14 0.18 -15.65 0.36
CA SER A 14 1.38 -15.12 -0.30
C SER A 14 1.50 -15.64 -1.74
N ASP A 15 1.29 -16.94 -1.95
CA ASP A 15 1.30 -17.56 -3.28
C ASP A 15 0.18 -16.99 -4.16
N SER A 16 -1.03 -16.83 -3.60
CA SER A 16 -2.16 -16.21 -4.31
C SER A 16 -1.87 -14.76 -4.72
N ILE A 17 -1.17 -13.99 -3.88
CA ILE A 17 -0.74 -12.63 -4.20
C ILE A 17 0.29 -12.65 -5.34
N HIS A 18 1.27 -13.55 -5.26
CA HIS A 18 2.28 -13.72 -6.31
C HIS A 18 1.63 -14.02 -7.66
N ASP A 19 0.69 -14.97 -7.70
CA ASP A 19 -0.02 -15.34 -8.92
C ASP A 19 -0.91 -14.21 -9.45
N ALA A 20 -1.56 -13.46 -8.56
CA ALA A 20 -2.33 -12.28 -8.92
C ALA A 20 -1.46 -11.20 -9.57
N VAL A 21 -0.26 -10.93 -9.02
CA VAL A 21 0.69 -9.95 -9.58
C VAL A 21 1.18 -10.38 -10.95
N LEU A 22 1.54 -11.65 -11.13
CA LEU A 22 1.93 -12.19 -12.44
C LEU A 22 0.82 -12.01 -13.49
N SER A 23 -0.42 -12.31 -13.10
CA SER A 23 -1.59 -12.23 -13.97
C SER A 23 -2.00 -10.79 -14.31
N CYS A 24 -1.67 -9.82 -13.45
CA CYS A 24 -2.03 -8.41 -13.63
C CYS A 24 -1.04 -7.59 -14.46
N SER A 25 -0.03 -8.23 -15.07
CA SER A 25 0.96 -7.54 -15.89
C SER A 25 0.29 -6.75 -17.04
N ILE A 26 0.21 -5.41 -16.89
CA ILE A 26 -0.54 -4.54 -17.80
C ILE A 26 0.28 -4.25 -19.04
N HIS A 27 -0.33 -4.43 -20.22
CA HIS A 27 0.15 -3.85 -21.47
C HIS A 27 -0.23 -2.37 -21.48
N VAL A 28 0.73 -1.46 -21.30
CA VAL A 28 0.48 -0.03 -21.46
C VAL A 28 0.54 0.29 -22.96
N PRO A 29 -0.55 0.73 -23.61
CA PRO A 29 -0.47 1.24 -24.97
C PRO A 29 0.35 2.53 -24.94
N THR A 30 1.48 2.55 -25.65
CA THR A 30 2.28 3.77 -25.89
C THR A 30 1.52 4.72 -26.82
N ASP A 31 0.54 5.45 -26.30
CA ASP A 31 -0.06 6.59 -27.00
C ASP A 31 0.63 7.89 -26.56
N LEU A 32 1.88 8.07 -26.99
CA LEU A 32 2.42 9.38 -27.39
C LEU A 32 3.72 9.16 -28.17
N GLU A 33 3.71 9.53 -29.45
CA GLU A 33 4.87 9.48 -30.34
C GLU A 33 6.11 10.11 -29.69
N SER A 34 7.14 9.30 -29.45
CA SER A 34 8.51 9.80 -29.35
C SER A 34 9.47 8.78 -29.95
N CYS A 35 10.21 9.26 -30.94
CA CYS A 35 11.15 8.49 -31.74
C CYS A 35 12.34 8.10 -30.87
N ASN A 36 12.32 6.89 -30.29
CA ASN A 36 13.51 6.10 -29.93
C ASN A 36 13.04 4.72 -29.44
N GLY A 37 13.53 3.66 -30.07
CA GLY A 37 13.07 2.28 -29.84
C GLY A 37 13.25 1.78 -28.41
N ARG A 38 12.25 2.04 -27.55
CA ARG A 38 12.11 1.41 -26.24
C ARG A 38 11.09 0.28 -26.33
N ARG A 39 11.49 -0.86 -25.79
CA ARG A 39 10.70 -2.09 -25.72
C ARG A 39 9.39 -1.81 -24.97
N ASN A 40 8.35 -2.51 -25.37
CA ASN A 40 7.06 -2.60 -24.68
C ASN A 40 7.32 -3.04 -23.22
N GLU A 41 7.43 -2.10 -22.28
CA GLU A 41 7.74 -2.39 -20.89
C GLU A 41 6.44 -2.80 -20.17
N LEU A 42 6.35 -4.10 -19.91
CA LEU A 42 5.31 -4.70 -19.07
C LEU A 42 5.42 -4.08 -17.67
N VAL A 43 4.45 -3.27 -17.26
CA VAL A 43 4.46 -2.65 -15.93
C VAL A 43 3.84 -3.64 -14.94
N SER A 44 4.71 -4.34 -14.20
CA SER A 44 4.28 -5.19 -13.09
C SER A 44 4.16 -4.35 -11.80
N PRO A 45 3.12 -4.55 -10.98
CA PRO A 45 2.97 -3.87 -9.69
C PRO A 45 4.16 -4.05 -8.73
N PHE A 46 4.85 -5.19 -8.82
CA PHE A 46 6.11 -5.42 -8.13
C PHE A 46 7.26 -5.61 -9.11
N PRO A 47 8.42 -4.98 -8.86
CA PRO A 47 9.67 -5.31 -9.54
C PRO A 47 9.99 -6.80 -9.46
N SER A 48 10.66 -7.34 -10.48
CA SER A 48 10.97 -8.77 -10.57
C SER A 48 11.83 -9.27 -9.41
N ASP A 49 12.76 -8.46 -8.93
CA ASP A 49 13.59 -8.78 -7.75
C ASP A 49 12.73 -8.96 -6.48
N LEU A 50 11.66 -8.19 -6.32
CA LEU A 50 10.72 -8.39 -5.22
C LEU A 50 9.85 -9.63 -5.43
N LEU A 51 9.34 -9.83 -6.65
CA LEU A 51 8.41 -10.93 -6.94
C LEU A 51 9.06 -12.30 -6.78
N TRP A 52 10.34 -12.44 -7.16
CA TRP A 52 11.06 -13.71 -7.15
C TRP A 52 11.91 -13.95 -5.89
N ARG A 53 11.87 -13.04 -4.91
CA ARG A 53 12.60 -13.24 -3.64
C ARG A 53 12.01 -14.38 -2.83
N GLN A 54 12.84 -15.04 -2.02
CA GLN A 54 12.42 -16.17 -1.18
C GLN A 54 12.79 -15.93 0.30
N PRO A 55 11.83 -16.07 1.23
CA PRO A 55 10.38 -16.04 0.98
C PRO A 55 9.93 -14.65 0.49
N LEU A 56 8.81 -14.60 -0.25
CA LEU A 56 8.21 -13.34 -0.71
C LEU A 56 7.80 -12.45 0.47
N PHE A 57 7.24 -13.05 1.52
CA PHE A 57 6.92 -12.43 2.80
C PHE A 57 7.26 -13.39 3.95
N ASP A 58 7.76 -12.87 5.05
CA ASP A 58 8.07 -13.62 6.29
C ASP A 58 7.47 -12.96 7.54
N GLN A 59 6.65 -11.93 7.33
CA GLN A 59 6.00 -11.20 8.40
C GLN A 59 4.53 -10.96 8.06
N LEU A 60 3.67 -11.22 9.03
CA LEU A 60 2.23 -11.01 8.92
C LEU A 60 1.66 -10.28 10.12
N ILE A 61 0.78 -9.30 9.88
CA ILE A 61 -0.10 -8.74 10.90
C ILE A 61 -1.54 -8.75 10.39
N ALA A 62 -2.46 -9.16 11.25
CA ALA A 62 -3.89 -8.97 11.05
C ALA A 62 -4.35 -7.83 11.96
N ASN A 63 -4.99 -6.82 11.39
CA ASN A 63 -5.55 -5.68 12.12
C ASN A 63 -7.07 -5.70 11.99
N LEU A 64 -7.75 -5.58 13.12
CA LEU A 64 -9.20 -5.39 13.22
C LEU A 64 -9.49 -3.92 13.51
N TYR A 65 -10.42 -3.33 12.76
CA TYR A 65 -10.88 -1.96 12.95
C TYR A 65 -12.39 -1.97 13.13
N HIS A 66 -12.85 -1.41 14.23
CA HIS A 66 -14.26 -1.07 14.45
C HIS A 66 -14.61 0.28 13.79
N PRO A 67 -15.90 0.59 13.58
CA PRO A 67 -16.31 1.89 13.06
C PRO A 67 -15.68 3.06 13.83
N GLY A 68 -15.02 3.98 13.11
CA GLY A 68 -14.30 5.11 13.69
C GLY A 68 -12.84 4.81 14.09
N GLU A 69 -12.41 3.55 14.10
CA GLU A 69 -11.01 3.21 14.28
C GLU A 69 -10.24 3.32 12.96
N GLY A 70 -8.95 3.64 13.08
CA GLY A 70 -8.05 3.78 11.94
C GLY A 70 -6.60 3.79 12.39
N ILE A 71 -5.70 4.19 11.49
CA ILE A 71 -4.26 4.27 11.75
C ILE A 71 -3.74 5.63 11.32
N CYS A 72 -2.93 6.27 12.17
CA CYS A 72 -2.32 7.56 11.86
C CYS A 72 -1.41 7.48 10.63
N ALA A 73 -1.22 8.62 9.95
CA ALA A 73 -0.25 8.75 8.87
C ALA A 73 1.14 8.30 9.32
N HIS A 74 1.65 7.27 8.66
CA HIS A 74 2.98 6.73 8.92
C HIS A 74 3.57 6.11 7.66
N VAL A 75 4.90 5.96 7.68
CA VAL A 75 5.63 5.05 6.80
C VAL A 75 5.89 3.78 7.59
N ASP A 76 5.80 2.62 6.94
CA ASP A 76 6.10 1.34 7.57
C ASP A 76 7.54 1.32 8.11
N LEU A 77 7.77 0.60 9.21
CA LEU A 77 9.07 0.57 9.86
C LEU A 77 10.18 0.14 8.89
N MET A 78 11.32 0.83 8.93
CA MET A 78 12.49 0.56 8.07
C MET A 78 13.14 -0.82 8.27
N ARG A 79 12.68 -1.57 9.29
CA ARG A 79 13.05 -2.98 9.49
C ARG A 79 12.37 -3.94 8.51
N PHE A 80 11.34 -3.48 7.80
CA PHE A 80 10.74 -4.24 6.71
C PHE A 80 11.46 -3.88 5.41
N GLU A 81 11.58 -4.81 4.47
CA GLU A 81 12.12 -4.56 3.14
C GLU A 81 11.08 -3.90 2.23
N ASP A 82 11.45 -3.66 0.96
CA ASP A 82 10.51 -3.23 -0.05
C ASP A 82 9.41 -4.28 -0.33
N GLY A 83 8.29 -3.86 -0.93
CA GLY A 83 7.18 -4.74 -1.26
C GLY A 83 6.33 -5.09 -0.03
N ILE A 84 5.29 -4.29 0.18
CA ILE A 84 4.25 -4.50 1.20
C ILE A 84 2.95 -4.86 0.48
N ALA A 85 2.27 -5.90 0.97
CA ALA A 85 0.95 -6.29 0.48
C ALA A 85 -0.08 -6.18 1.60
N ILE A 86 -1.24 -5.58 1.31
CA ILE A 86 -2.35 -5.48 2.26
C ILE A 86 -3.63 -5.99 1.59
N VAL A 87 -4.22 -7.01 2.18
CA VAL A 87 -5.53 -7.54 1.80
C VAL A 87 -6.59 -6.95 2.72
N SER A 88 -7.66 -6.40 2.15
CA SER A 88 -8.80 -5.86 2.92
C SER A 88 -9.94 -6.87 2.94
N LEU A 89 -10.55 -7.08 4.10
CA LEU A 89 -11.64 -8.04 4.35
C LEU A 89 -12.79 -7.37 5.10
N GLU A 90 -13.95 -8.00 5.05
CA GLU A 90 -15.20 -7.65 5.77
C GLU A 90 -15.87 -6.35 5.29
N SER A 91 -15.23 -5.19 5.41
CA SER A 91 -15.81 -3.91 5.00
C SER A 91 -14.81 -2.97 4.32
N SER A 92 -15.36 -1.98 3.63
CA SER A 92 -14.58 -1.01 2.87
C SER A 92 -14.01 0.10 3.76
N CYS A 93 -12.90 0.69 3.33
CA CYS A 93 -12.37 1.94 3.92
C CYS A 93 -11.68 2.80 2.87
N VAL A 94 -11.37 4.06 3.21
CA VAL A 94 -10.52 4.93 2.40
C VAL A 94 -9.15 5.05 3.05
N MET A 95 -8.13 4.53 2.38
CA MET A 95 -6.73 4.75 2.74
C MET A 95 -6.23 6.03 2.06
N HIS A 96 -5.58 6.93 2.79
CA HIS A 96 -5.05 8.17 2.25
C HIS A 96 -3.53 8.13 2.21
N PHE A 97 -2.97 8.48 1.05
CA PHE A 97 -1.54 8.65 0.85
C PHE A 97 -1.16 10.13 0.86
N SER A 98 -0.07 10.47 1.52
CA SER A 98 0.51 11.83 1.52
C SER A 98 2.04 11.76 1.55
N GLN A 99 2.72 12.65 0.82
CA GLN A 99 4.18 12.68 0.79
C GLN A 99 4.80 12.98 2.17
N VAL A 100 5.93 12.34 2.46
CA VAL A 100 6.79 12.67 3.60
C VAL A 100 7.35 14.09 3.40
N GLU A 101 7.42 14.86 4.48
CA GLU A 101 7.99 16.21 4.41
C GLU A 101 9.52 16.11 4.42
N ALA A 102 10.20 16.84 3.52
CA ALA A 102 11.65 16.95 3.59
C ALA A 102 12.04 17.73 4.86
N GLU A 103 12.71 17.06 5.79
CA GLU A 103 13.31 17.70 6.96
C GLU A 103 14.46 18.61 6.49
N GLY A 104 14.17 19.89 6.25
CA GLY A 104 15.17 20.86 5.79
C GLY A 104 14.64 22.13 5.13
N GLY A 105 13.34 22.26 4.87
CA GLY A 105 12.74 23.53 4.46
C GLY A 105 12.52 24.42 5.67
N GLU A 106 13.36 25.44 5.85
CA GLU A 106 13.22 26.46 6.89
C GLU A 106 11.77 26.92 7.03
N SER A 107 11.34 27.01 8.29
CA SER A 107 10.13 27.67 8.74
C SER A 107 10.14 29.15 8.34
N SER A 108 9.88 29.45 7.07
CA SER A 108 9.47 30.78 6.63
C SER A 108 7.96 30.83 6.63
N SER A 109 7.44 31.38 7.72
CA SER A 109 6.07 31.86 7.86
C SER A 109 5.71 32.83 6.73
N SER A 110 5.12 32.34 5.64
CA SER A 110 4.14 33.08 4.82
C SER A 110 3.76 32.29 3.56
N SER A 111 2.47 31.95 3.46
CA SER A 111 1.70 31.92 2.20
C SER A 111 2.25 31.08 1.05
N SER A 112 2.20 29.76 1.19
CA SER A 112 1.68 28.91 0.11
C SER A 112 1.17 27.63 0.72
N SER A 113 -0.14 27.61 1.01
CA SER A 113 -0.93 26.39 1.20
C SER A 113 -0.96 25.63 -0.13
N ALA A 114 0.22 25.23 -0.63
CA ALA A 114 0.37 24.32 -1.74
C ALA A 114 -0.34 23.06 -1.29
N ASN A 115 -1.53 22.87 -1.84
CA ASN A 115 -2.50 21.86 -1.49
C ASN A 115 -1.79 20.50 -1.42
N ARG A 116 -1.40 20.08 -0.21
CA ARG A 116 -0.60 18.86 0.00
C ARG A 116 -1.48 17.71 -0.46
N LYS A 117 -1.20 17.19 -1.65
CA LYS A 117 -2.09 16.30 -2.38
C LYS A 117 -2.23 14.99 -1.60
N LYS A 118 -3.33 14.87 -0.85
CA LYS A 118 -3.77 13.57 -0.32
C LYS A 118 -4.37 12.78 -1.47
N ILE A 119 -3.88 11.56 -1.68
CA ILE A 119 -4.42 10.64 -2.68
C ILE A 119 -5.27 9.62 -1.94
N PRO A 120 -6.62 9.69 -2.06
CA PRO A 120 -7.50 8.71 -1.43
C PRO A 120 -7.56 7.45 -2.31
N VAL A 121 -7.51 6.29 -1.67
CA VAL A 121 -7.63 4.97 -2.30
C VAL A 121 -8.73 4.20 -1.60
N TYR A 122 -9.77 3.83 -2.35
CA TYR A 122 -10.87 3.02 -1.85
C TYR A 122 -10.48 1.55 -1.80
N LEU A 123 -10.57 0.95 -0.61
CA LEU A 123 -10.24 -0.44 -0.37
C LEU A 123 -11.51 -1.20 -0.03
N ASN A 124 -12.08 -1.93 -0.99
CA ASN A 124 -13.23 -2.81 -0.77
C ASN A 124 -12.82 -4.19 -0.20
N PRO A 125 -13.75 -4.95 0.40
CA PRO A 125 -13.49 -6.35 0.77
C PRO A 125 -13.01 -7.16 -0.44
N GLY A 126 -11.95 -7.94 -0.25
CA GLY A 126 -11.27 -8.71 -1.30
C GLY A 126 -10.24 -7.92 -2.11
N SER A 127 -10.10 -6.60 -1.89
CA SER A 127 -9.05 -5.81 -2.56
C SER A 127 -7.66 -6.12 -2.01
N LEU A 128 -6.67 -5.97 -2.90
CA LEU A 128 -5.24 -6.08 -2.62
C LEU A 128 -4.58 -4.75 -3.00
N ILE A 129 -3.87 -4.14 -2.06
CA ILE A 129 -2.98 -3.01 -2.34
C ILE A 129 -1.52 -3.45 -2.16
N LEU A 130 -0.70 -3.04 -3.11
CA LEU A 130 0.72 -3.34 -3.18
C LEU A 130 1.48 -2.01 -3.12
N MET A 131 2.44 -1.91 -2.21
CA MET A 131 3.28 -0.72 -2.05
C MET A 131 4.74 -1.12 -2.23
N SER A 132 5.40 -0.50 -3.21
CA SER A 132 6.82 -0.67 -3.52
C SER A 132 7.45 0.67 -3.89
N GLY A 133 8.79 0.78 -3.78
CA GLY A 133 9.52 2.00 -4.14
C GLY A 133 8.97 3.26 -3.45
N GLU A 134 8.75 4.33 -4.21
CA GLU A 134 8.29 5.62 -3.67
C GLU A 134 7.04 5.47 -2.79
N ALA A 135 6.04 4.70 -3.23
CA ALA A 135 4.78 4.52 -2.47
C ALA A 135 5.00 3.92 -1.08
N ARG A 136 6.08 3.14 -0.90
CA ARG A 136 6.46 2.55 0.39
C ARG A 136 7.34 3.48 1.21
N TYR A 137 8.31 4.16 0.60
CA TYR A 137 9.35 4.90 1.34
C TYR A 137 9.05 6.40 1.49
N GLU A 138 8.43 7.02 0.50
CA GLU A 138 8.27 8.48 0.40
C GLU A 138 6.85 8.95 0.68
N TRP A 139 5.91 8.01 0.84
CA TRP A 139 4.50 8.29 1.11
C TRP A 139 4.05 7.70 2.45
N LYS A 140 3.50 8.56 3.30
CA LYS A 140 2.74 8.15 4.47
C LYS A 140 1.38 7.65 4.05
N HIS A 141 0.90 6.58 4.67
CA HIS A 141 -0.46 6.10 4.50
C HIS A 141 -1.22 6.14 5.84
N GLU A 142 -2.53 6.42 5.76
CA GLU A 142 -3.43 6.46 6.91
C GLU A 142 -4.81 5.91 6.59
N ILE A 143 -5.52 5.44 7.61
CA ILE A 143 -6.96 5.21 7.58
C ILE A 143 -7.55 6.14 8.63
N ASN A 144 -8.56 6.92 8.24
CA ASN A 144 -9.13 7.97 9.08
C ASN A 144 -9.60 7.39 10.44
N ARG A 145 -9.16 8.03 11.53
CA ARG A 145 -9.49 7.67 12.93
C ARG A 145 -10.71 8.42 13.48
N ASN A 146 -11.40 9.17 12.62
CA ASN A 146 -12.53 9.96 13.06
C ASN A 146 -13.78 9.09 13.12
N PRO A 147 -14.52 9.11 14.24
CA PRO A 147 -15.81 8.42 14.37
C PRO A 147 -16.93 9.06 13.53
N GLY A 148 -16.62 10.13 12.79
CA GLY A 148 -17.53 10.77 11.85
C GLY A 148 -17.65 10.01 10.53
N VAL A 149 -18.51 10.52 9.64
CA VAL A 149 -18.76 9.92 8.33
C VAL A 149 -17.50 10.01 7.45
N GLN A 150 -17.08 8.89 6.88
CA GLN A 150 -16.07 8.88 5.83
C GLN A 150 -16.75 9.15 4.49
N MET A 151 -16.13 9.95 3.62
CA MET A 151 -16.66 10.26 2.30
C MET A 151 -15.79 9.60 1.23
N TRP A 152 -16.43 8.97 0.24
CA TRP A 152 -15.78 8.50 -0.98
C TRP A 152 -16.55 9.04 -2.18
N GLU A 153 -15.89 9.80 -3.05
CA GLU A 153 -16.49 10.39 -4.27
C GLU A 153 -17.81 11.16 -4.02
N GLY A 154 -17.90 11.85 -2.87
CA GLY A 154 -19.09 12.63 -2.49
C GLY A 154 -20.22 11.80 -1.84
N HIS A 155 -20.02 10.49 -1.67
CA HIS A 155 -20.95 9.60 -0.98
C HIS A 155 -20.47 9.24 0.42
N GLU A 156 -21.41 9.15 1.36
CA GLU A 156 -21.12 8.65 2.70
C GLU A 156 -20.75 7.16 2.63
N LEU A 157 -19.56 6.84 3.13
CA LEU A 157 -19.10 5.47 3.30
C LEU A 157 -19.59 4.92 4.64
N GLN A 158 -20.46 3.92 4.57
CA GLN A 158 -20.92 3.21 5.74
C GLN A 158 -19.77 2.40 6.35
N GLN A 159 -19.28 2.85 7.50
CA GLN A 159 -18.24 2.14 8.25
C GLN A 159 -18.83 0.91 8.94
N ALA A 160 -18.12 -0.21 8.84
CA ALA A 160 -18.41 -1.45 9.55
C ALA A 160 -17.10 -2.04 10.06
N THR A 161 -17.16 -3.20 10.74
CA THR A 161 -15.96 -3.91 11.15
C THR A 161 -15.13 -4.29 9.93
N ARG A 162 -13.85 -3.96 9.94
CA ARG A 162 -12.89 -4.26 8.88
C ARG A 162 -11.73 -5.06 9.44
N THR A 163 -11.39 -6.14 8.75
CA THR A 163 -10.13 -6.85 8.97
C THR A 163 -9.17 -6.60 7.83
N SER A 164 -7.88 -6.42 8.12
CA SER A 164 -6.85 -6.38 7.09
C SER A 164 -5.70 -7.31 7.43
N ILE A 165 -5.13 -7.94 6.40
CA ILE A 165 -3.95 -8.78 6.50
C ILE A 165 -2.83 -8.07 5.76
N THR A 166 -1.80 -7.65 6.50
CA THR A 166 -0.60 -7.03 5.94
C THR A 166 0.54 -8.03 5.96
N LEU A 167 1.12 -8.26 4.79
CA LEU A 167 2.25 -9.16 4.53
C LEU A 167 3.48 -8.33 4.16
N ARG A 168 4.61 -8.63 4.82
CA ARG A 168 5.88 -7.91 4.68
C ARG A 168 7.05 -8.89 4.76
N LYS A 169 8.24 -8.42 4.38
CA LYS A 169 9.50 -9.13 4.57
C LYS A 169 10.38 -8.37 5.55
N LEU A 170 10.98 -9.05 6.52
CA LEU A 170 11.99 -8.49 7.41
C LEU A 170 13.28 -8.26 6.65
N ARG A 171 13.91 -7.10 6.89
CA ARG A 171 15.24 -6.82 6.39
C ARG A 171 16.24 -7.75 7.06
N CYS A 172 17.02 -8.46 6.25
CA CYS A 172 18.14 -9.22 6.77
C CYS A 172 19.16 -8.23 7.35
N VAL A 173 19.51 -8.39 8.63
CA VAL A 173 20.61 -7.63 9.23
C VAL A 173 21.86 -8.45 8.95
N GLU A 174 22.68 -7.99 7.99
CA GLU A 174 24.06 -8.46 7.83
C GLU A 174 24.94 -7.98 8.98
#